data_AF-S4MEW6-F1
#
_entry.id   AF-S4MEW6-F1
#
_cell.length_a   1.000
_cell.length_b   1.000
_cell.length_c   1.000
_cell.angle_alpha   90.00
_cell.angle_beta   90.00
_cell.angle_gamma   90.00
#
_symmetry.space_group_name_H-M   'P 1'
#
loop_
_entity.id
_entity.type
_entity.pdbx_description
1 polymer ?
#
loop_
_entity_poly.entity_id
_entity_poly.type
_entity_poly.pdbx_seq_one_letter_code
_entity_poly.pdbx_strand_id
1 'polypeptide(L)'
;MADLTAAARDADPRRALLARCVVTAVRDGQPVSADALPVAVQRRIAEAARAADPGGDVTLNVACPECGEGTRAELDIASYLWTELDAWARDLLLDVHLLATAYGWSEPEILALSPLRRRYYLELCADV
;
A
#
# COMPACT_ATOMS: atom_id res chain seq x y z
N MET A 1 -5.07 -0.68 -5.61
CA MET A 1 -5.10 0.09 -4.33
C MET A 1 -6.19 1.15 -4.29
N ALA A 2 -6.38 1.98 -5.34
CA ALA A 2 -7.45 2.99 -5.36
C ALA A 2 -8.87 2.40 -5.28
N ASP A 3 -9.06 1.18 -5.81
CA ASP A 3 -10.36 0.48 -5.79
C ASP A 3 -10.78 0.05 -4.37
N LEU A 4 -9.89 -0.63 -3.65
CA LEU A 4 -10.12 -1.12 -2.27
C LEU A 4 -10.40 0.02 -1.29
N THR A 5 -9.63 1.11 -1.38
CA THR A 5 -9.85 2.29 -0.52
C THR A 5 -11.12 3.07 -0.87
N ALA A 6 -11.58 3.01 -2.12
CA ALA A 6 -12.89 3.55 -2.49
C ALA A 6 -14.03 2.69 -1.94
N ALA A 7 -13.96 1.37 -2.11
CA ALA A 7 -14.95 0.43 -1.58
C ALA A 7 -15.03 0.48 -0.04
N ALA A 8 -13.89 0.61 0.65
CA ALA A 8 -13.82 0.71 2.11
C ALA A 8 -14.59 1.90 2.70
N ARG A 9 -14.86 2.94 1.90
CA ARG A 9 -15.62 4.14 2.32
C ARG A 9 -17.12 4.02 2.04
N ASP A 10 -17.56 2.94 1.39
CA ASP A 10 -18.98 2.68 1.13
C ASP A 10 -19.71 2.27 2.42
N ALA A 11 -21.04 2.44 2.45
CA ALA A 11 -21.87 1.97 3.56
C ALA A 11 -21.90 0.44 3.66
N ASP A 12 -21.72 -0.26 2.54
CA ASP A 12 -21.52 -1.71 2.49
C ASP A 12 -20.24 -2.05 1.69
N PRO A 13 -19.06 -1.99 2.33
CA PRO A 13 -17.78 -2.20 1.66
C PRO A 13 -17.66 -3.56 0.98
N ARG A 14 -18.28 -4.60 1.56
CA ARG A 14 -18.21 -5.96 1.02
C ARG A 14 -19.01 -6.06 -0.26
N ARG A 15 -20.22 -5.51 -0.29
CA ARG A 15 -21.04 -5.45 -1.49
C ARG A 15 -20.38 -4.60 -2.57
N ALA A 16 -19.89 -3.41 -2.21
CA ALA A 16 -19.21 -2.51 -3.13
C ALA A 16 -18.00 -3.18 -3.79
N LEU A 17 -17.18 -3.89 -3.00
CA LEU A 17 -16.03 -4.63 -3.51
C LEU A 17 -16.46 -5.77 -4.44
N LEU A 18 -17.47 -6.56 -4.05
CA LEU A 18 -17.97 -7.67 -4.87
C LEU A 18 -18.46 -7.16 -6.25
N ALA A 19 -19.22 -6.07 -6.27
CA ALA A 19 -19.72 -5.47 -7.50
C ALA A 19 -18.60 -4.98 -8.43
N ARG A 20 -17.47 -4.54 -7.87
CA ARG A 20 -16.30 -4.07 -8.63
C ARG A 20 -15.37 -5.20 -9.06
N CYS A 21 -15.31 -6.29 -8.30
CA CYS A 21 -14.46 -7.46 -8.61
C CYS A 21 -15.13 -8.44 -9.59
N VAL A 22 -16.46 -8.48 -9.68
CA VAL A 22 -17.17 -9.37 -10.60
C VAL A 22 -17.25 -8.73 -11.99
N VAL A 23 -16.44 -9.23 -12.93
CA VAL A 23 -16.44 -8.77 -14.32
C VAL A 23 -17.67 -9.26 -15.07
N THR A 24 -18.00 -10.55 -14.91
CA THR A 24 -19.21 -11.18 -15.47
C THR A 24 -19.77 -12.20 -14.52
N ALA A 25 -21.10 -12.32 -14.48
CA ALA A 25 -21.80 -13.40 -13.81
C ALA A 25 -22.98 -13.84 -14.68
N VAL A 26 -23.15 -15.15 -14.84
CA VAL A 26 -24.18 -15.74 -15.70
C VAL A 26 -24.91 -16.83 -14.94
N ARG A 27 -26.24 -16.84 -15.01
CA ARG A 27 -27.11 -17.91 -14.50
C ARG A 27 -28.05 -18.33 -15.63
N ASP A 28 -28.07 -19.62 -15.95
CA ASP A 28 -28.93 -20.19 -17.00
C ASP A 28 -28.80 -19.45 -18.35
N GLY A 29 -27.56 -19.05 -18.70
CA GLY A 29 -27.25 -18.32 -19.92
C GLY A 29 -27.59 -16.82 -19.90
N GLN A 30 -28.15 -16.30 -18.81
CA GLN A 30 -28.49 -14.89 -18.66
C GLN A 30 -27.49 -14.15 -17.76
N PRO A 31 -27.06 -12.93 -18.13
CA PRO A 31 -26.21 -12.12 -17.27
C PRO A 31 -26.97 -11.73 -15.99
N VAL A 32 -26.29 -11.82 -14.85
CA VAL A 32 -26.83 -11.43 -13.55
C VAL A 32 -25.90 -10.42 -12.88
N SER A 33 -26.48 -9.52 -12.08
CA SER A 33 -25.69 -8.59 -11.27
C SER A 33 -24.91 -9.34 -10.19
N ALA A 34 -23.74 -8.82 -9.82
CA ALA A 34 -22.95 -9.29 -8.69
C ALA A 34 -23.76 -9.32 -7.38
N ASP A 35 -24.69 -8.37 -7.21
CA ASP A 35 -25.56 -8.28 -6.04
C ASP A 35 -26.57 -9.43 -5.94
N ALA A 36 -26.89 -10.08 -7.07
CA ALA A 36 -27.82 -11.20 -7.14
C ALA A 36 -27.12 -12.56 -6.90
N LEU A 37 -25.81 -12.55 -6.65
CA LEU A 37 -25.05 -13.76 -6.40
C LEU A 37 -25.43 -14.36 -5.04
N PRO A 38 -25.73 -15.67 -4.97
CA PRO A 38 -26.00 -16.34 -3.70
C PRO A 38 -24.80 -16.22 -2.76
N VAL A 39 -25.05 -16.13 -1.44
CA VAL A 39 -24.00 -15.99 -0.41
C VAL A 39 -22.90 -17.06 -0.54
N ALA A 40 -23.27 -18.29 -0.91
CA ALA A 40 -22.30 -19.37 -1.12
C ALA A 40 -21.33 -19.08 -2.28
N VAL A 41 -21.80 -18.44 -3.36
CA VAL A 41 -20.95 -18.01 -4.49
C VAL A 41 -20.07 -16.84 -4.07
N GLN A 42 -20.62 -15.86 -3.36
CA GLN A 42 -19.84 -14.73 -2.83
C GLN A 42 -18.69 -15.20 -1.93
N ARG A 43 -18.94 -16.21 -1.08
CA ARG A 43 -17.90 -16.81 -0.22
C ARG A 43 -16.79 -17.47 -1.04
N ARG A 44 -17.14 -18.23 -2.08
CA ARG A 44 -16.15 -18.85 -2.98
C ARG A 44 -15.30 -17.82 -3.72
N ILE A 45 -15.89 -16.70 -4.12
CA ILE A 45 -15.16 -15.58 -4.73
C ILE A 45 -14.15 -15.00 -3.73
N ALA A 46 -14.56 -14.78 -2.48
CA ALA A 46 -13.67 -14.26 -1.43
C ALA A 46 -12.52 -15.23 -1.11
N GLU A 47 -12.79 -16.54 -1.05
CA GLU A 47 -11.77 -17.59 -0.88
C GLU A 47 -10.78 -17.60 -2.05
N ALA A 48 -11.28 -17.53 -3.28
CA ALA A 48 -10.45 -17.49 -4.48
C ALA A 48 -9.60 -16.22 -4.55
N ALA A 49 -10.14 -15.06 -4.16
CA ALA A 49 -9.40 -13.80 -4.10
C ALA A 49 -8.24 -13.88 -3.09
N ARG A 50 -8.51 -14.43 -1.90
CA ARG A 50 -7.49 -14.65 -0.86
C ARG A 50 -6.39 -15.62 -1.31
N ALA A 51 -6.76 -16.67 -2.05
CA ALA A 51 -5.79 -17.62 -2.59
C ALA A 51 -4.96 -17.03 -3.74
N ALA A 52 -5.54 -16.12 -4.54
CA ALA A 52 -4.87 -15.45 -5.64
C ALA A 52 -3.89 -14.36 -5.17
N ASP A 53 -4.15 -13.74 -4.02
CA ASP A 53 -3.27 -12.75 -3.39
C ASP A 53 -2.97 -13.10 -1.92
N PRO A 54 -2.03 -14.04 -1.66
CA PRO A 54 -1.60 -14.37 -0.30
C PRO A 54 -0.96 -13.19 0.44
N GLY A 55 -0.50 -12.17 -0.28
CA GLY A 55 0.10 -10.96 0.29
C GLY A 55 -0.94 -9.91 0.73
N GLY A 56 -2.22 -10.10 0.41
CA GLY A 56 -3.29 -9.19 0.80
C GLY A 56 -3.75 -9.30 2.26
N ASP A 57 -3.38 -10.39 2.95
CA ASP A 57 -3.71 -10.66 4.37
C ASP A 57 -2.49 -11.21 5.10
N VAL A 58 -1.53 -10.33 5.39
CA VAL A 58 -0.28 -10.69 6.05
C VAL A 58 -0.49 -10.72 7.57
N THR A 59 -0.24 -11.88 8.16
CA THR A 59 -0.27 -12.06 9.62
C THR A 59 1.09 -12.48 10.12
N LEU A 60 1.55 -11.82 11.17
CA LEU A 60 2.80 -12.08 11.86
C LEU A 60 2.50 -12.80 13.18
N ASN A 61 3.29 -13.81 13.52
CA ASN A 61 3.27 -14.39 14.85
C ASN A 61 4.39 -13.74 15.66
N VAL A 62 4.01 -12.93 16.63
CA VAL A 62 4.93 -12.19 17.50
C VAL A 62 4.97 -12.89 18.85
N ALA A 63 6.14 -13.33 19.27
CA ALA A 63 6.32 -13.92 20.60
C ALA A 63 6.43 -12.82 21.65
N CYS A 64 5.75 -12.99 22.78
CA CYS A 64 5.95 -12.13 23.95
C CYS A 64 7.37 -12.36 24.50
N PRO A 65 8.18 -11.29 24.69
CA PRO A 65 9.54 -11.45 25.22
C PRO A 65 9.58 -11.94 26.68
N GLU A 66 8.50 -11.76 27.44
CA GLU A 66 8.44 -12.17 28.85
C GLU A 66 7.98 -13.62 29.06
N CYS A 67 6.97 -14.07 28.32
CA CYS A 67 6.36 -15.39 28.52
C CYS A 67 6.51 -16.35 27.33
N GLY A 68 6.97 -15.89 26.17
CA GLY A 68 7.15 -16.70 24.96
C GLY A 68 5.87 -17.05 24.21
N GLU A 69 4.69 -16.70 24.73
CA GLU A 69 3.41 -16.98 24.07
C GLU A 69 3.28 -16.19 22.76
N GLY A 70 2.72 -16.84 21.72
CA GLY A 70 2.58 -16.27 20.40
C GLY A 70 1.29 -15.48 20.25
N THR A 71 1.40 -14.21 19.84
CA THR A 71 0.24 -13.39 19.46
C THR A 71 0.24 -13.18 17.95
N ARG A 72 -0.94 -13.37 17.33
CA ARG A 72 -1.14 -13.05 15.92
C ARG A 72 -1.38 -11.56 15.76
N ALA A 73 -0.58 -10.90 14.93
CA ALA A 73 -0.73 -9.50 14.57
C ALA A 73 -0.99 -9.37 13.07
N GLU A 74 -1.96 -8.56 12.69
CA GLU A 74 -2.21 -8.20 11.29
C GLU A 74 -1.22 -7.10 10.87
N LEU A 75 -0.58 -7.27 9.72
CA LEU A 75 0.26 -6.25 9.12
C LEU A 75 -0.53 -5.54 8.02
N ASP A 76 -1.02 -4.33 8.31
CA ASP A 76 -1.55 -3.44 7.29
C ASP A 76 -0.41 -2.88 6.44
N ILE A 77 -0.01 -3.64 5.42
CA ILE A 77 1.06 -3.29 4.51
C ILE A 77 0.80 -1.99 3.74
N ALA A 78 -0.47 -1.67 3.47
CA ALA A 78 -0.83 -0.47 2.72
C ALA A 78 -0.58 0.78 3.56
N SER A 79 -1.05 0.79 4.81
CA SER A 79 -0.78 1.87 5.76
C SER A 79 0.72 2.00 6.06
N TYR A 80 1.39 0.88 6.33
CA TYR A 80 2.83 0.88 6.61
C TYR A 80 3.64 1.48 5.45
N LEU A 81 3.43 0.98 4.23
CA LEU A 81 4.15 1.45 3.05
C LEU A 81 3.87 2.93 2.78
N TRP A 82 2.64 3.40 2.99
CA TRP A 82 2.30 4.80 2.79
C TRP A 82 3.01 5.72 3.78
N THR A 83 3.10 5.32 5.04
CA THR A 83 3.89 6.06 6.05
C THR A 83 5.36 6.13 5.69
N GLU A 84 5.98 5.00 5.30
CA GLU A 84 7.39 4.97 4.91
C GLU A 84 7.66 5.82 3.66
N LEU A 85 6.74 5.79 2.69
CA LEU A 85 6.86 6.57 1.46
C LEU A 85 6.72 8.07 1.72
N ASP A 86 5.78 8.49 2.59
CA ASP A 86 5.61 9.90 2.96
C ASP A 86 6.85 10.42 3.70
N ALA A 87 7.42 9.64 4.63
CA ALA A 87 8.66 9.98 5.31
C ALA A 87 9.81 10.14 4.32
N TRP A 88 10.01 9.15 3.43
CA TRP A 88 11.05 9.22 2.40
C TRP A 88 10.89 10.42 1.46
N ALA A 89 9.66 10.75 1.06
CA ALA A 89 9.39 11.89 0.20
C ALA A 89 9.74 13.22 0.89
N ARG A 90 9.42 13.36 2.18
CA ARG A 90 9.79 14.54 2.98
C ARG A 90 11.29 14.68 3.13
N ASP A 91 12.00 13.58 3.43
CA ASP A 91 13.45 13.57 3.54
C ASP A 91 14.11 13.98 2.21
N LEU A 92 13.63 13.44 1.09
CA LEU A 92 14.13 13.80 -0.23
C LEU A 92 13.90 15.28 -0.56
N LEU A 93 12.75 15.84 -0.19
CA LEU A 93 12.48 17.27 -0.38
C LEU A 93 13.40 18.15 0.48
N LEU A 94 13.72 17.72 1.70
CA LEU A 94 14.69 18.42 2.55
C LEU A 94 16.09 18.36 1.93
N ASP A 95 16.52 17.20 1.44
CA ASP A 95 17.79 17.04 0.72
C ASP A 95 17.89 17.99 -0.47
N VAL A 96 16.83 18.05 -1.28
CA VAL A 96 16.75 18.97 -2.44
C VAL A 96 16.83 20.42 -1.98
N HIS A 97 16.10 20.79 -0.92
CA HIS A 97 16.12 22.15 -0.39
C HIS A 97 17.52 22.57 0.08
N LEU A 98 18.21 21.70 0.83
CA LEU A 98 19.56 21.97 1.34
C LEU A 98 20.58 22.12 0.20
N LEU A 99 20.55 21.23 -0.80
CA LEU A 99 21.46 21.31 -1.93
C LEU A 99 21.18 22.51 -2.83
N ALA A 100 19.91 22.84 -3.07
CA ALA A 100 19.53 24.01 -3.86
C ALA A 100 19.98 25.31 -3.17
N THR A 101 19.83 25.40 -1.85
CA THR A 101 20.25 26.58 -1.08
C THR A 101 21.76 26.73 -0.99
N ALA A 102 22.51 25.64 -0.86
CA ALA A 102 23.97 25.66 -0.77
C ALA A 102 24.68 25.88 -2.11
N TYR A 103 24.17 25.28 -3.20
CA TYR A 103 24.87 25.25 -4.49
C TYR A 103 24.14 26.01 -5.62
N GLY A 104 22.89 26.42 -5.41
CA GLY A 104 22.08 27.10 -6.43
C GLY A 104 21.58 26.20 -7.55
N TRP A 105 21.70 24.87 -7.41
CA TRP A 105 21.21 23.90 -8.39
C TRP A 105 19.68 23.81 -8.38
N SER A 106 19.10 23.55 -9.55
CA SER A 106 17.67 23.28 -9.69
C SER A 106 17.31 21.86 -9.22
N GLU A 107 16.05 21.65 -8.85
CA GLU A 107 15.54 20.33 -8.44
C GLU A 107 15.86 19.22 -9.46
N PRO A 108 15.66 19.41 -10.80
CA PRO A 108 16.03 18.39 -11.78
C PRO A 108 17.53 18.05 -11.80
N GLU A 109 18.40 19.04 -11.62
CA GLU A 109 19.86 18.83 -11.57
C GLU A 109 20.26 18.03 -10.33
N ILE A 110 19.62 18.32 -9.19
CA ILE A 110 19.84 17.59 -7.93
C ILE A 110 19.30 16.15 -8.03
N LEU A 111 18.11 15.96 -8.58
CA LEU A 111 17.50 14.63 -8.74
C LEU A 111 18.23 13.77 -9.80
N ALA A 112 18.95 14.39 -10.73
CA ALA A 112 19.82 13.70 -11.68
C ALA A 112 21.10 13.13 -11.02
N LEU A 113 21.48 13.62 -9.83
CA LEU A 113 22.57 13.02 -9.06
C LEU A 113 22.15 11.63 -8.57
N SER A 114 23.10 10.69 -8.56
CA SER A 114 22.88 9.42 -7.87
C SER A 114 22.66 9.66 -6.37
N PRO A 115 21.88 8.81 -5.67
CA PRO A 115 21.65 8.96 -4.24
C PRO A 115 22.93 9.07 -3.41
N LEU A 116 23.98 8.34 -3.81
CA LEU A 116 25.30 8.40 -3.15
C LEU A 116 25.96 9.77 -3.30
N ARG A 117 25.95 10.35 -4.51
CA ARG A 117 26.53 11.68 -4.74
C ARG A 117 25.77 12.77 -3.98
N ARG A 118 24.43 12.69 -3.96
CA ARG A 118 23.58 13.60 -3.18
C ARG A 118 23.98 13.62 -1.71
N ARG A 119 24.14 12.43 -1.09
CA ARG A 119 24.57 12.29 0.30
C ARG A 119 25.95 12.91 0.56
N TYR A 120 26.93 12.65 -0.29
CA TYR A 120 28.26 13.27 -0.14
C TYR A 120 28.21 14.80 -0.18
N TYR A 121 27.41 15.40 -1.07
CA TYR A 121 27.27 16.87 -1.08
C TYR A 121 26.56 17.39 0.16
N LEU A 122 25.56 16.67 0.68
CA LEU A 122 24.87 17.04 1.92
C LEU A 122 25.80 16.99 3.13
N GLU A 123 26.67 15.99 3.22
CA GLU A 123 27.71 15.92 4.26
C GLU A 123 28.64 17.14 4.19
N LEU A 124 29.08 17.52 2.99
CA LEU A 124 29.90 18.73 2.79
C LEU A 124 29.16 20.02 3.15
N CYS A 125 27.84 20.09 3.04
CA CYS A 125 27.05 21.23 3.51
C CYS A 125 26.99 21.33 5.03
N ALA A 126 27.06 20.20 5.76
CA ALA A 126 26.97 20.16 7.21
C ALA A 126 28.29 20.55 7.93
N ASP A 127 29.42 20.46 7.21
CA ASP A 127 30.76 20.77 7.72
C ASP A 127 31.19 22.24 7.53
N VAL A 128 30.28 23.13 7.10
CA VAL A 128 30.51 24.57 6.86
C VAL A 128 29.92 25.45 7.96
#